data_AF-A0A5C6PF70-F1
#
_entry.id   AF-A0A5C6PF70-F1
#
_cell.length_a   1.000
_cell.length_b   1.000
_cell.length_c   1.000
_cell.angle_alpha   90.00
_cell.angle_beta   90.00
_cell.angle_gamma   90.00
#
_symmetry.space_group_name_H-M   'P 1'
#
loop_
_entity.id
_entity.type
_entity.pdbx_description
1 polymer ?
#
loop_
_entity_poly.entity_id
_entity_poly.type
_entity_poly.pdbx_seq_one_letter_code
_entity_poly.pdbx_strand_id
1 'polypeptide(L)'
;SFPSPHFLTSVPLPPPPFPPTSAAKKFKKLAGKETYSETLESTPTMEKEKFPQDYFPECKWSRKGFIRTRWALPDCAFDLVNIHLFHDASNLVAWEKSPSVYSGTRQKALGFVLDRYDSQHTKPINLQK
;
A
#
# COMPACT_ATOMS: atom_id res chain seq x y z
N SER A 1 -34.53 80.07 -21.15
CA SER A 1 -35.10 78.75 -20.77
C SER A 1 -34.21 77.67 -21.37
N PHE A 2 -33.42 77.00 -20.53
CA PHE A 2 -32.54 75.90 -20.98
C PHE A 2 -33.35 74.61 -21.18
N PRO A 3 -33.11 73.82 -22.24
CA PRO A 3 -33.78 72.53 -22.42
C PRO A 3 -33.19 71.47 -21.47
N SER A 4 -34.07 70.62 -20.95
CA SER A 4 -33.79 69.55 -19.99
C SER A 4 -32.90 68.45 -20.59
N PRO A 5 -31.96 67.85 -19.84
CA PRO A 5 -31.10 66.79 -20.34
C PRO A 5 -31.87 65.46 -20.47
N HIS A 6 -31.85 64.87 -21.67
CA HIS A 6 -32.30 63.50 -21.89
C HIS A 6 -31.32 62.52 -21.24
N PHE A 7 -31.79 61.79 -20.23
CA PHE A 7 -31.08 60.68 -19.63
C PHE A 7 -30.95 59.52 -20.64
N LEU A 8 -29.72 59.21 -21.04
CA LEU A 8 -29.42 57.98 -21.78
C LEU A 8 -29.56 56.80 -20.80
N THR A 9 -30.61 56.00 -20.95
CA THR A 9 -30.77 54.75 -20.20
C THR A 9 -29.74 53.73 -20.70
N SER A 10 -28.77 53.38 -19.85
CA SER A 10 -27.78 52.34 -20.13
C SER A 10 -28.46 50.99 -20.34
N VAL A 11 -28.26 50.37 -21.51
CA VAL A 11 -28.71 49.00 -21.78
C VAL A 11 -27.79 48.02 -21.02
N PRO A 12 -28.31 47.00 -20.30
CA PRO A 12 -27.47 46.04 -19.61
C PRO A 12 -26.70 45.15 -20.60
N LEU A 13 -25.39 44.98 -20.39
CA LEU A 13 -24.59 44.02 -21.14
C LEU A 13 -25.04 42.58 -20.84
N PRO A 14 -25.05 41.67 -21.82
CA PRO A 14 -25.36 40.27 -21.59
C PRO A 14 -24.29 39.62 -20.69
N PRO A 15 -24.67 38.64 -19.85
CA PRO A 15 -23.71 37.96 -18.99
C PRO A 15 -22.69 37.18 -19.84
N PRO A 16 -21.44 37.05 -19.36
CA PRO A 16 -20.41 36.28 -20.06
C PRO A 16 -20.82 34.79 -20.14
N PRO A 17 -20.41 34.07 -21.20
CA PRO A 17 -20.69 32.64 -21.33
C PRO A 17 -20.01 31.87 -20.17
N PHE A 18 -20.76 30.97 -19.55
CA PHE A 18 -20.24 30.10 -18.50
C PHE A 18 -19.10 29.21 -19.03
N PRO A 19 -18.05 28.95 -18.23
CA PRO A 19 -16.99 28.03 -18.64
C PRO A 19 -17.57 26.62 -18.86
N PRO A 20 -16.98 25.83 -19.78
CA PRO A 20 -17.44 24.47 -20.03
C PRO A 20 -17.38 23.64 -18.74
N THR A 21 -18.50 23.02 -18.39
CA THR A 21 -18.59 22.07 -17.28
C THR A 21 -17.60 20.94 -17.52
N SER A 22 -16.72 20.66 -16.55
CA SER A 22 -15.76 19.55 -16.68
C SER A 22 -16.54 18.26 -16.91
N ALA A 23 -16.36 17.62 -18.05
CA ALA A 23 -17.04 16.37 -18.36
C ALA A 23 -16.71 15.34 -17.26
N ALA A 24 -17.74 14.85 -16.57
CA ALA A 24 -17.58 13.83 -15.55
C ALA A 24 -17.00 12.56 -16.20
N LYS A 25 -15.88 12.05 -15.66
CA LYS A 25 -15.28 10.79 -16.11
C LYS A 25 -16.27 9.65 -15.83
N LYS A 26 -16.70 8.95 -16.88
CA LYS A 26 -17.58 7.78 -16.75
C LYS A 26 -16.74 6.59 -16.30
N PHE A 27 -16.94 6.12 -15.07
CA PHE A 27 -16.33 4.90 -14.58
C PHE A 27 -16.97 3.68 -15.28
N LYS A 28 -16.15 2.73 -15.73
CA LYS A 28 -16.62 1.45 -16.28
C LYS A 28 -16.59 0.38 -15.19
N LYS A 29 -17.63 -0.46 -15.15
CA LYS A 29 -17.68 -1.61 -14.23
C LYS A 29 -16.61 -2.62 -14.65
N LEU A 30 -15.72 -2.96 -13.72
CA LEU A 30 -14.71 -3.99 -13.94
C LEU A 30 -15.38 -5.36 -13.87
N ALA A 31 -15.16 -6.22 -14.87
CA ALA A 31 -15.59 -7.62 -14.86
C ALA A 31 -14.41 -8.53 -14.51
N GLY A 32 -14.66 -9.70 -13.92
CA GLY A 32 -13.60 -10.65 -13.53
C GLY A 32 -12.83 -10.26 -12.27
N LYS A 33 -13.40 -9.41 -11.40
CA LYS A 33 -12.79 -9.06 -10.11
C LYS A 33 -13.20 -10.09 -9.05
N GLU A 34 -12.24 -10.86 -8.56
CA GLU A 34 -12.40 -11.57 -7.29
C GLU A 34 -12.15 -10.61 -6.13
N THR A 35 -13.07 -10.58 -5.17
CA THR A 35 -12.93 -9.78 -3.94
C THR A 35 -13.08 -10.72 -2.75
N TYR A 36 -11.96 -11.05 -2.11
CA TYR A 36 -11.96 -11.81 -0.88
C TYR A 36 -12.20 -10.86 0.28
N SER A 37 -13.39 -10.95 0.88
CA SER A 37 -13.79 -10.10 2.02
C SER A 37 -13.78 -10.85 3.36
N GLU A 38 -13.36 -12.11 3.34
CA GLU A 38 -13.23 -12.95 4.53
C GLU A 38 -11.98 -12.60 5.34
N THR A 39 -11.83 -13.22 6.51
CA THR A 39 -10.65 -13.05 7.35
C THR A 39 -9.40 -13.45 6.56
N LEU A 40 -8.35 -12.63 6.67
CA LEU A 40 -7.11 -12.77 5.90
C LEU A 40 -6.59 -14.23 5.91
N GLU A 41 -6.73 -14.94 7.01
CA GLU A 41 -6.20 -16.29 7.20
C GLU A 41 -6.83 -17.37 6.29
N SER A 42 -8.00 -17.13 5.67
CA SER A 42 -8.64 -18.10 4.76
C SER A 42 -8.15 -18.02 3.31
N THR A 43 -7.38 -16.98 2.95
CA THR A 43 -6.97 -16.75 1.56
C THR A 43 -5.75 -17.58 1.18
N PRO A 44 -5.86 -18.57 0.27
CA PRO A 44 -4.78 -19.52 -0.03
C PRO A 44 -3.57 -18.89 -0.75
N THR A 45 -3.74 -17.71 -1.34
CA THR A 45 -2.67 -16.96 -2.01
C THR A 45 -1.87 -16.08 -1.06
N MET A 46 -2.17 -16.10 0.25
CA MET A 46 -1.58 -15.20 1.21
C MET A 46 -1.07 -15.94 2.45
N GLU A 47 0.09 -15.52 2.92
CA GLU A 47 0.74 -16.08 4.10
C GLU A 47 1.15 -14.96 5.03
N LYS A 48 0.91 -15.14 6.33
CA LYS A 48 1.28 -14.19 7.36
C LYS A 48 1.97 -14.91 8.48
N GLU A 49 3.15 -14.44 8.85
CA GLU A 49 3.98 -15.09 9.85
C GLU A 49 4.71 -14.08 10.71
N LYS A 50 4.84 -14.41 11.99
CA LYS A 50 5.56 -13.61 12.98
C LYS A 50 7.01 -14.08 13.06
N PHE A 51 7.92 -13.16 13.36
CA PHE A 51 9.30 -13.55 13.64
C PHE A 51 9.40 -14.35 14.95
N PRO A 52 10.38 -15.26 15.06
CA PRO A 52 10.68 -15.96 16.30
C PRO A 52 10.86 -15.01 17.49
N GLN A 53 10.37 -15.42 18.66
CA GLN A 53 10.35 -14.58 19.87
C GLN A 53 11.76 -14.27 20.40
N ASP A 54 12.71 -15.16 20.16
CA ASP A 54 14.12 -15.04 20.53
C ASP A 54 14.90 -14.04 19.65
N TYR A 55 14.32 -13.56 18.54
CA TYR A 55 14.94 -12.49 17.74
C TYR A 55 14.90 -11.14 18.46
N PHE A 56 13.93 -10.96 19.36
CA PHE A 56 13.81 -9.76 20.17
C PHE A 56 13.22 -10.08 21.56
N PRO A 57 14.02 -10.70 22.45
CA PRO A 57 13.55 -11.26 23.72
C PRO A 57 13.01 -10.20 24.69
N GLU A 58 13.42 -8.94 24.51
CA GLU A 58 12.94 -7.79 25.29
C GLU A 58 11.46 -7.49 25.04
N CYS A 59 10.88 -7.93 23.92
CA CYS A 59 9.49 -7.70 23.57
C CYS A 59 8.69 -9.00 23.55
N LYS A 60 8.08 -9.37 24.70
CA LYS A 60 7.32 -10.61 24.88
C LYS A 60 6.15 -10.85 23.92
N TRP A 61 5.66 -9.80 23.24
CA TRP A 61 4.54 -9.87 22.30
C TRP A 61 4.80 -8.98 21.07
N SER A 62 5.69 -9.45 20.21
CA SER A 62 6.03 -8.72 18.99
C SER A 62 4.94 -8.85 17.90
N ARG A 63 4.59 -7.72 17.27
CA ARG A 63 3.78 -7.68 16.03
C ARG A 63 4.65 -7.68 14.76
N LYS A 64 5.94 -7.99 14.88
CA LYS A 64 6.90 -8.01 13.78
C LYS A 64 6.86 -9.35 13.05
N GLY A 65 7.04 -9.30 11.74
CA GLY A 65 6.85 -10.44 10.86
C GLY A 65 6.71 -9.98 9.42
N PHE A 66 6.13 -10.83 8.59
CA PHE A 66 5.88 -10.51 7.19
C PHE A 66 4.50 -10.99 6.74
N ILE A 67 4.05 -10.41 5.63
CA ILE A 67 2.90 -10.88 4.86
C ILE A 67 3.38 -11.10 3.43
N ARG A 68 3.11 -12.28 2.88
CA ARG A 68 3.29 -12.59 1.47
C ARG A 68 1.94 -12.69 0.78
N THR A 69 1.87 -12.20 -0.44
CA THR A 69 0.80 -12.54 -1.39
C THR A 69 1.42 -13.05 -2.69
N ARG A 70 0.95 -14.19 -3.18
CA ARG A 70 1.35 -14.77 -4.46
C ARG A 70 0.33 -14.40 -5.52
N TRP A 71 0.81 -13.82 -6.61
CA TRP A 71 0.00 -13.40 -7.75
C TRP A 71 0.38 -14.21 -8.97
N ALA A 72 -0.62 -14.72 -9.68
CA ALA A 72 -0.46 -15.39 -10.97
C ALA A 72 -1.16 -14.57 -12.04
N LEU A 73 -0.38 -14.07 -12.98
CA LEU A 73 -0.83 -13.45 -14.22
C LEU A 73 -0.60 -14.47 -15.36
N PRO A 74 -1.23 -14.28 -16.53
CA PRO A 74 -1.12 -15.24 -17.64
C PRO A 74 0.32 -15.62 -18.01
N ASP A 75 1.25 -14.67 -17.94
CA ASP A 75 2.64 -14.86 -18.39
C ASP A 75 3.67 -14.82 -17.25
N CYS A 76 3.25 -14.58 -16.01
CA CYS A 76 4.16 -14.54 -14.87
C CYS A 76 3.48 -14.82 -13.53
N ALA A 77 4.22 -15.44 -12.61
CA ALA A 77 3.84 -15.49 -11.21
C ALA A 77 4.90 -14.76 -10.39
N PHE A 78 4.46 -13.97 -9.41
CA PHE A 78 5.36 -13.28 -8.50
C PHE A 78 4.79 -13.18 -7.09
N ASP A 79 5.70 -13.06 -6.13
CA ASP A 79 5.37 -12.88 -4.72
C ASP A 79 5.61 -11.42 -4.33
N LEU A 80 4.60 -10.79 -3.74
CA LEU A 80 4.76 -9.51 -3.04
C LEU A 80 4.90 -9.79 -1.55
N VAL A 81 6.00 -9.33 -0.98
CA VAL A 81 6.33 -9.56 0.42
C VAL A 81 6.46 -8.22 1.13
N ASN A 82 5.61 -8.01 2.14
CA ASN A 82 5.67 -6.87 3.03
C ASN A 82 6.27 -7.30 4.37
N ILE A 83 7.44 -6.76 4.71
CA ILE A 83 8.19 -7.13 5.91
C ILE A 83 8.14 -5.99 6.93
N HIS A 84 7.63 -6.28 8.12
CA HIS A 84 7.61 -5.35 9.24
C HIS A 84 8.74 -5.68 10.22
N LEU A 85 9.88 -5.01 10.05
CA LEU A 85 11.08 -5.22 10.84
C LEU A 85 11.05 -4.51 12.20
N PHE A 86 11.96 -4.95 13.08
CA PHE A 86 12.23 -4.30 14.36
C PHE A 86 12.79 -2.88 14.15
N HIS A 87 12.42 -1.96 15.03
CA HIS A 87 12.81 -0.55 14.96
C HIS A 87 13.71 -0.22 16.15
N ASP A 88 14.70 0.65 15.90
CA ASP A 88 15.50 1.25 16.94
C ASP A 88 14.65 2.23 17.77
N ALA A 89 14.99 2.43 19.05
CA ALA A 89 14.41 3.52 19.83
C ALA A 89 14.91 4.90 19.37
N SER A 90 16.14 4.96 18.84
CA SER A 90 16.75 6.17 18.27
C SER A 90 17.84 5.78 17.27
N ASN A 91 17.82 6.39 16.08
CA ASN A 91 18.85 6.19 15.05
C ASN A 91 20.23 6.70 15.51
N LEU A 92 20.28 7.72 16.37
CA LEU A 92 21.53 8.28 16.86
C LEU A 92 22.26 7.27 17.77
N VAL A 93 21.50 6.62 18.67
CA VAL A 93 22.02 5.57 19.55
C VAL A 93 22.45 4.34 18.75
N ALA A 94 21.72 4.01 17.68
CA ALA A 94 22.09 2.92 16.78
C ALA A 94 23.40 3.20 16.02
N TRP A 95 23.63 4.46 15.64
CA TRP A 95 24.86 4.89 14.98
C TRP A 95 26.08 4.80 15.89
N GLU A 96 25.96 5.26 17.14
CA GLU A 96 27.06 5.24 18.13
C GLU A 96 27.56 3.82 18.43
N LYS A 97 26.70 2.81 18.34
CA LYS A 97 27.01 1.40 18.65
C LYS A 97 26.99 0.52 17.39
N SER A 98 27.43 1.05 16.25
CA SER A 98 27.37 0.35 14.96
C SER A 98 28.39 -0.81 14.88
N PRO A 99 27.98 -2.01 14.38
CA PRO A 99 26.62 -2.38 14.02
C PRO A 99 25.75 -2.60 15.26
N SER A 100 24.58 -1.93 15.30
CA SER A 100 23.69 -2.03 16.45
C SER A 100 23.06 -3.41 16.56
N VAL A 101 22.67 -3.81 17.77
CA VAL A 101 21.91 -5.05 18.01
C VAL A 101 20.70 -5.14 17.08
N TYR A 102 19.98 -4.03 16.86
CA TYR A 102 18.85 -3.94 15.95
C TYR A 102 19.23 -4.15 14.48
N SER A 103 20.40 -3.70 14.04
CA SER A 103 20.88 -3.98 12.67
C SER A 103 21.09 -5.49 12.47
N GLY A 104 21.71 -6.16 13.45
CA GLY A 104 21.87 -7.61 13.45
C GLY A 104 20.54 -8.35 13.51
N THR A 105 19.60 -7.91 14.35
CA THR A 105 18.25 -8.50 14.40
C THR A 105 17.50 -8.31 13.09
N ARG A 106 17.60 -7.15 12.44
CA ARG A 106 17.00 -6.91 11.12
C ARG A 106 17.58 -7.82 10.05
N GLN A 107 18.90 -8.02 10.06
CA GLN A 107 19.57 -8.95 9.15
C GLN A 107 19.07 -10.39 9.34
N LYS A 108 18.99 -10.86 10.60
CA LYS A 108 18.43 -12.20 10.92
C LYS A 108 16.98 -12.34 10.46
N ALA A 109 16.15 -11.33 10.71
CA ALA A 109 14.75 -11.31 10.29
C ALA A 109 14.60 -11.34 8.76
N LEU A 110 15.45 -10.63 8.02
CA LEU A 110 15.46 -10.68 6.56
C LEU A 110 15.91 -12.07 6.06
N GLY A 111 16.96 -12.64 6.65
CA GLY A 111 17.43 -14.00 6.33
C GLY A 111 16.32 -15.04 6.53
N PHE A 112 15.62 -14.99 7.67
CA PHE A 112 14.48 -15.86 7.94
C PHE A 112 13.39 -15.82 6.86
N VAL A 113 13.11 -14.63 6.32
CA VAL A 113 12.13 -14.47 5.22
C VAL A 113 12.64 -15.09 3.93
N LEU A 114 13.91 -14.85 3.58
CA LEU A 114 14.52 -15.37 2.35
C LEU A 114 14.65 -16.90 2.37
N ASP A 115 15.13 -17.47 3.48
CA ASP A 115 15.28 -18.93 3.65
C ASP A 115 13.94 -19.67 3.46
N ARG A 116 12.86 -19.02 3.90
CA ARG A 116 11.51 -19.56 3.78
C ARG A 116 11.01 -19.57 2.34
N TYR A 117 11.50 -18.69 1.48
CA TYR A 117 11.18 -18.70 0.06
C TYR A 117 12.07 -19.62 -0.77
N ASP A 118 13.36 -19.70 -0.46
CA ASP A 118 14.25 -20.71 -1.07
C ASP A 118 13.71 -22.13 -0.81
N SER A 119 13.13 -22.35 0.37
CA SER A 119 12.48 -23.62 0.73
C SER A 119 11.12 -23.85 0.05
N GLN A 120 10.44 -22.81 -0.43
CA GLN A 120 9.06 -22.87 -0.95
C GLN A 120 8.92 -22.65 -2.46
N HIS A 121 9.99 -22.25 -3.16
CA HIS A 121 10.00 -22.07 -4.61
C HIS A 121 9.61 -23.34 -5.40
N THR A 122 9.54 -24.50 -4.72
CA THR A 122 9.20 -25.81 -5.28
C THR A 122 7.72 -26.18 -5.21
N LYS A 123 6.85 -25.39 -4.57
CA LYS A 123 5.42 -25.75 -4.43
C LYS A 123 4.56 -25.16 -5.56
N PRO A 124 3.87 -26.00 -6.36
CA PRO A 124 2.99 -25.52 -7.41
C PRO A 124 1.83 -24.71 -6.82
N ILE A 125 1.42 -23.68 -7.54
CA ILE A 125 0.24 -22.87 -7.22
C ILE A 125 -0.97 -23.79 -7.35
N ASN A 126 -1.60 -24.16 -6.23
CA ASN A 126 -2.85 -24.89 -6.28
C ASN A 126 -3.96 -23.88 -6.63
N LEU A 127 -4.16 -23.63 -7.92
CA LEU A 127 -5.36 -22.97 -8.41
C LEU A 127 -6.52 -23.93 -8.22
N GLN A 128 -7.16 -23.85 -7.05
CA GLN A 128 -8.54 -24.35 -6.90
C GLN A 128 -9.39 -23.55 -7.91
N LYS A 129 -9.87 -24.26 -8.94
CA LYS A 129 -10.82 -23.76 -9.93
C LYS A 129 -12.21 -23.66 -9.34
#